data_AF-A0A3P7E0I2-F1
#
_entry.id   AF-A0A3P7E0I2-F1
#
_cell.length_a   1.000
_cell.length_b   1.000
_cell.length_c   1.000
_cell.angle_alpha   90.00
_cell.angle_beta   90.00
_cell.angle_gamma   90.00
#
_symmetry.space_group_name_H-M   'P 1'
#
loop_
_entity.id
_entity.type
_entity.pdbx_description
1 polymer ?
#
loop_
_entity_poly.entity_id
_entity_poly.type
_entity_poly.pdbx_seq_one_letter_code
_entity_poly.pdbx_strand_id
1 'polypeptide(L)'
;MGKHRRDEMDFHFDYYFFLRLIDISKILFPRIEWAALFTFATLFFAIACEVLTFLTGMIPGQIYQALVDKSKPEFWNIKKNKIFLMLFNLIALKSFTSWQLYLSWRKNAVIKLQQYYFSNHAYYNINNIDDCGIDNP
;
A
#
# COMPACT_ATOMS: atom_id res chain seq x y z
N MET A 1 -23.80 14.59 -30.72
CA MET A 1 -23.00 13.85 -31.75
C MET A 1 -21.56 14.30 -31.63
N GLY A 2 -20.82 13.73 -30.68
CA GLY A 2 -19.41 14.06 -30.45
C GLY A 2 -18.54 13.44 -31.53
N LYS A 3 -17.66 14.25 -32.14
CA LYS A 3 -16.59 13.73 -32.99
C LYS A 3 -15.73 12.79 -32.15
N HIS A 4 -15.74 11.50 -32.48
CA HIS A 4 -14.73 10.55 -32.00
C HIS A 4 -13.35 11.12 -32.30
N ARG A 5 -12.58 11.46 -31.26
CA ARG A 5 -11.17 11.83 -31.42
C ARG A 5 -10.41 10.59 -31.87
N ARG A 6 -9.61 10.76 -32.92
CA ARG A 6 -8.78 9.71 -33.57
C ARG A 6 -7.50 9.38 -32.79
N ASP A 7 -7.39 9.87 -31.57
CA ASP A 7 -6.26 9.67 -30.70
C ASP A 7 -6.77 8.89 -29.48
N GLU A 8 -6.94 7.57 -29.63
CA GLU A 8 -6.98 6.71 -28.45
C GLU A 8 -5.70 7.00 -27.68
N MET A 9 -5.85 7.49 -26.43
CA MET A 9 -4.68 7.71 -25.60
C MET A 9 -4.11 6.34 -25.28
N ASP A 10 -3.11 5.91 -26.06
CA ASP A 10 -2.40 4.68 -25.79
C ASP A 10 -1.71 4.84 -24.44
N PHE A 11 -2.23 4.13 -23.43
CA PHE A 11 -1.66 4.09 -22.10
C PHE A 11 -0.39 3.26 -22.15
N HIS A 12 0.73 3.90 -22.45
CA HIS A 12 2.05 3.26 -22.41
C HIS A 12 2.71 3.44 -21.04
N PHE A 13 3.40 2.39 -20.59
CA PHE A 13 4.28 2.43 -19.43
C PHE A 13 5.60 3.12 -19.79
N ASP A 14 5.52 4.43 -20.07
CA ASP A 14 6.68 5.24 -20.46
C ASP A 14 7.23 6.06 -19.28
N TYR A 15 8.37 6.72 -19.49
CA TYR A 15 8.93 7.69 -18.53
C TYR A 15 7.91 8.76 -18.10
N TYR A 16 7.01 9.15 -19.00
CA TYR A 16 5.90 10.07 -18.71
C TYR A 16 4.93 9.54 -17.65
N PHE A 17 4.72 8.22 -17.57
CA PHE A 17 3.90 7.62 -16.52
C PHE A 17 4.49 7.91 -15.13
N PHE A 18 5.80 7.77 -14.98
CA PHE A 18 6.47 8.07 -13.70
C PHE A 18 6.43 9.56 -13.35
N LEU A 19 6.57 10.45 -14.34
CA LEU A 19 6.40 11.89 -14.11
C LEU A 19 4.98 12.21 -13.61
N ARG A 20 3.95 11.59 -14.21
CA ARG A 20 2.56 11.77 -13.75
C ARG A 20 2.31 11.13 -12.38
N LEU A 21 2.96 10.01 -12.07
CA LEU A 21 2.89 9.38 -10.75
C LEU A 21 3.45 10.31 -9.66
N ILE A 22 4.51 11.07 -9.94
CA ILE A 22 5.05 12.08 -9.01
C ILE A 22 4.01 13.17 -8.74
N ASP A 23 3.27 13.63 -9.75
CA ASP A 23 2.20 14.61 -9.54
C ASP A 23 1.04 14.05 -8.72
N ILE A 24 0.67 12.77 -8.93
CA ILE A 24 -0.33 12.07 -8.09
C ILE A 24 0.18 11.93 -6.65
N SER A 25 1.48 11.70 -6.44
CA SER A 25 2.05 11.60 -5.10
C SER A 25 1.84 12.90 -4.28
N LYS A 26 1.89 14.08 -4.93
CA LYS A 26 1.59 15.37 -4.28
C LYS A 26 0.14 15.47 -3.83
N ILE A 27 -0.79 14.82 -4.54
CA ILE A 27 -2.21 14.74 -4.18
C ILE A 27 -2.41 13.79 -2.99
N LEU A 28 -1.68 12.68 -2.94
CA LEU A 28 -1.76 11.69 -1.86
C LEU A 28 -1.14 12.19 -0.54
N PHE A 29 -0.08 12.98 -0.62
CA PHE A 29 0.65 13.56 0.51
C PHE A 29 0.53 15.10 0.56
N PRO A 30 -0.67 15.67 0.74
CA PRO A 30 -0.84 17.12 0.79
C PRO A 30 -0.26 17.74 2.07
N ARG A 31 -0.15 16.94 3.14
CA ARG A 31 0.45 17.30 4.43
C ARG A 31 1.25 16.11 4.97
N ILE A 32 2.40 16.41 5.56
CA ILE A 32 3.40 15.44 6.04
C ILE A 32 2.94 14.70 7.31
N GLU A 33 1.82 15.06 7.92
CA GLU A 33 1.44 14.50 9.23
C GLU A 33 0.96 13.04 9.11
N TRP A 34 -0.33 12.80 8.90
CA TRP A 34 -0.88 11.45 9.05
C TRP A 34 -0.51 10.49 7.91
N ALA A 35 -0.54 10.96 6.66
CA ALA A 35 -0.22 10.10 5.52
C ALA A 35 1.25 9.64 5.56
N ALA A 36 2.19 10.53 5.85
CA ALA A 36 3.61 10.14 5.93
C ALA A 36 3.85 9.23 7.14
N LEU A 37 3.26 9.53 8.31
CA LEU A 37 3.35 8.65 9.48
C LEU A 37 2.87 7.22 9.17
N PHE A 38 1.73 7.05 8.51
CA PHE A 38 1.25 5.72 8.14
C PHE A 38 2.10 5.05 7.06
N THR A 39 2.71 5.81 6.14
CA THR A 39 3.68 5.26 5.18
C THR A 39 4.91 4.71 5.89
N PHE A 40 5.54 5.50 6.76
CA PHE A 40 6.72 5.07 7.51
C PHE A 40 6.39 3.91 8.47
N ALA A 41 5.25 3.96 9.16
CA ALA A 41 4.82 2.87 10.02
C ALA A 41 4.58 1.58 9.22
N THR A 42 3.93 1.65 8.06
CA THR A 42 3.68 0.49 7.19
C THR A 42 4.99 -0.09 6.66
N LEU A 43 5.95 0.75 6.24
CA LEU A 43 7.28 0.31 5.82
C LEU A 43 8.04 -0.36 6.98
N PHE A 44 8.01 0.24 8.17
CA PHE A 44 8.64 -0.32 9.36
C PHE A 44 8.09 -1.70 9.71
N PHE A 45 6.75 -1.83 9.78
CA PHE A 45 6.12 -3.12 10.07
C PHE A 45 6.31 -4.13 8.94
N ALA A 46 6.42 -3.71 7.68
CA ALA A 46 6.73 -4.61 6.57
C ALA A 46 8.15 -5.17 6.68
N ILE A 47 9.15 -4.33 6.94
CA ILE A 47 10.54 -4.76 7.14
C ILE A 47 10.66 -5.68 8.35
N ALA A 48 10.05 -5.30 9.47
CA ALA A 48 10.09 -6.13 10.68
C ALA A 48 9.36 -7.47 10.45
N CYS A 49 8.26 -7.50 9.68
CA CYS A 49 7.58 -8.74 9.31
C CYS A 49 8.50 -9.67 8.50
N GLU A 50 9.25 -9.11 7.55
CA GLU A 50 10.18 -9.88 6.73
C GLU A 50 11.28 -10.53 7.58
N VAL A 51 11.88 -9.75 8.48
CA VAL A 51 12.91 -10.25 9.42
C VAL A 51 12.36 -11.35 10.34
N LEU A 52 11.17 -11.15 10.92
CA LEU A 52 10.57 -12.18 11.78
C LEU A 52 10.15 -13.42 11.00
N THR A 53 9.69 -13.27 9.76
CA THR A 53 9.34 -14.40 8.90
C THR A 53 10.59 -15.23 8.59
N PHE A 54 11.71 -14.57 8.27
CA PHE A 54 13.01 -15.22 8.09
C PHE A 54 13.43 -16.00 9.35
N LEU A 55 13.40 -15.36 10.53
CA LEU A 55 13.76 -16.03 11.79
C LEU A 55 12.83 -17.19 12.13
N THR A 56 11.53 -17.05 11.84
CA THR A 56 10.54 -18.10 12.06
C THR A 56 10.77 -19.29 11.12
N GLY A 57 11.23 -19.03 9.89
CA GLY A 57 11.62 -20.05 8.92
C GLY A 57 12.80 -20.93 9.36
N MET A 58 13.63 -20.47 10.31
CA MET A 58 14.72 -21.25 10.89
C MET A 58 14.27 -22.23 11.98
N ILE A 59 13.09 -22.02 12.58
CA ILE A 59 12.59 -22.81 13.71
C ILE A 59 12.40 -24.28 13.37
N PRO A 60 11.80 -24.68 12.22
CA PRO A 60 11.70 -26.09 11.86
C PRO A 60 13.06 -26.79 11.85
N GLY A 61 14.10 -26.14 11.33
CA GLY A 61 15.47 -26.67 11.33
C GLY A 61 16.02 -26.90 12.75
N GLN A 62 15.81 -25.94 13.65
CA GLN A 62 16.20 -26.06 15.05
C GLN A 62 15.44 -27.19 15.77
N ILE A 63 14.16 -27.36 15.45
CA ILE A 63 13.34 -28.46 15.98
C ILE A 63 13.91 -29.80 15.51
N TYR A 64 14.17 -29.97 14.21
CA TYR A 64 14.77 -31.21 13.69
C TYR A 64 16.11 -31.53 14.34
N GLN A 65 16.97 -30.53 14.51
CA GLN A 65 18.27 -30.70 15.18
C GLN A 65 18.10 -31.16 16.64
N ALA A 66 17.23 -30.52 17.41
CA ALA A 66 16.95 -30.92 18.79
C ALA A 66 16.34 -32.33 18.90
N LEU A 67 15.57 -32.78 17.91
CA LEU A 67 15.08 -34.15 17.83
C LEU A 67 16.21 -35.16 17.54
N VAL A 68 17.15 -34.81 16.65
CA VAL A 68 18.31 -35.66 16.31
C VAL A 68 19.25 -35.79 17.52
N ASP A 69 19.54 -34.69 18.21
CA ASP A 69 20.44 -34.65 19.37
C ASP A 69 19.81 -35.23 20.65
N LYS A 70 18.53 -35.63 20.59
CA LYS A 70 17.72 -36.15 21.72
C LYS A 70 17.72 -35.22 22.94
N SER A 71 17.95 -33.93 22.73
CA SER A 71 18.07 -32.89 23.75
C SER A 71 16.68 -32.38 24.15
N LYS A 72 16.05 -33.06 25.12
CA LYS A 72 14.80 -32.58 25.75
C LYS A 72 14.82 -31.09 26.14
N PRO A 73 15.87 -30.53 26.77
CA PRO A 73 15.83 -29.12 27.21
C PRO A 73 15.75 -28.12 26.04
N GLU A 74 16.45 -28.38 24.93
CA GLU A 74 16.48 -27.49 23.77
C GLU A 74 15.12 -27.45 23.08
N PHE A 75 14.47 -28.60 22.92
CA PHE A 75 13.12 -28.68 22.38
C PHE A 75 12.11 -27.85 23.19
N TRP A 76 12.16 -27.92 24.53
CA TRP A 76 11.28 -27.11 25.38
C TRP A 76 11.60 -25.62 25.33
N ASN A 77 12.88 -25.24 25.15
CA ASN A 77 13.28 -23.85 24.99
C ASN A 77 12.75 -23.26 23.68
N ILE A 78 12.87 -24.00 22.57
CA ILE A 78 12.31 -23.61 21.27
C ILE A 78 10.78 -23.45 21.37
N LYS A 79 10.10 -24.40 22.01
CA LYS A 79 8.63 -24.35 22.21
C LYS A 79 8.19 -23.15 23.06
N LYS A 80 9.00 -22.72 24.04
CA LYS A 80 8.72 -21.54 24.87
C LYS A 80 8.98 -20.21 24.15
N ASN A 81 9.64 -20.24 22.99
CA ASN A 81 9.93 -19.04 22.23
C ASN A 81 8.62 -18.34 21.80
N LYS A 82 8.52 -17.04 22.09
CA LYS A 82 7.35 -16.21 21.77
C LYS A 82 7.40 -15.60 20.36
N ILE A 83 8.34 -16.04 19.52
CA ILE A 83 8.54 -15.51 18.18
C ILE A 83 7.30 -15.60 17.29
N PHE A 84 6.53 -16.71 17.37
CA PHE A 84 5.27 -16.82 16.65
C PHE A 84 4.24 -15.79 17.12
N LEU A 85 4.12 -15.57 18.44
CA LEU A 85 3.22 -14.55 18.99
C LEU A 85 3.61 -13.15 18.50
N MET A 86 4.91 -12.85 18.46
CA MET A 86 5.43 -11.59 17.92
C MET A 86 5.10 -11.43 16.43
N LEU A 87 5.29 -12.49 15.63
CA LEU A 87 4.96 -12.49 14.20
C LEU A 87 3.47 -12.21 13.96
N PHE A 88 2.57 -12.86 14.68
CA PHE A 88 1.13 -12.63 14.53
C PHE A 88 0.74 -11.18 14.87
N ASN A 89 1.27 -10.63 15.97
CA ASN A 89 1.04 -9.23 16.34
C ASN A 89 1.54 -8.28 15.25
N LEU A 90 2.70 -8.57 14.67
CA LEU A 90 3.31 -7.72 13.66
C LEU A 90 2.56 -7.76 12.32
N ILE A 91 2.08 -8.94 11.91
CA ILE A 91 1.22 -9.09 10.74
C ILE A 91 -0.08 -8.30 10.93
N ALA A 92 -0.72 -8.41 12.11
CA ALA A 92 -1.92 -7.65 12.42
C ALA A 92 -1.67 -6.13 12.35
N LEU A 93 -0.54 -5.68 12.91
CA LEU A 93 -0.17 -4.27 12.94
C LEU A 93 0.19 -3.72 11.55
N LYS A 94 0.89 -4.50 10.72
CA LYS A 94 1.16 -4.20 9.30
C LYS A 94 -0.15 -4.01 8.53
N SER A 95 -1.09 -4.94 8.67
CA SER A 95 -2.40 -4.86 8.02
C SER A 95 -3.20 -3.66 8.51
N PHE A 96 -3.16 -3.39 9.82
CA PHE A 96 -3.81 -2.22 10.40
C PHE A 96 -3.24 -0.90 9.86
N THR A 97 -1.91 -0.73 9.84
CA THR A 97 -1.30 0.52 9.33
C THR A 97 -1.49 0.68 7.83
N SER A 98 -1.47 -0.42 7.06
CA SER A 98 -1.78 -0.39 5.63
C SER A 98 -3.22 0.08 5.36
N TRP A 99 -4.18 -0.37 6.18
CA TRP A 99 -5.56 0.09 6.08
C TRP A 99 -5.72 1.58 6.43
N GLN A 100 -5.06 2.05 7.49
CA GLN A 100 -5.05 3.46 7.84
C GLN A 100 -4.41 4.34 6.76
N LEU A 101 -3.32 3.85 6.14
CA LEU A 101 -2.68 4.50 5.00
C LEU A 101 -3.64 4.62 3.82
N TYR A 102 -4.33 3.52 3.46
CA TYR A 102 -5.32 3.50 2.39
C TYR A 102 -6.45 4.51 2.65
N LEU A 103 -7.00 4.56 3.86
CA LEU A 103 -8.05 5.52 4.22
C LEU A 103 -7.56 6.97 4.12
N SER A 104 -6.34 7.25 4.60
CA SER A 104 -5.73 8.58 4.54
C SER A 104 -5.50 9.03 3.10
N TRP A 105 -4.91 8.16 2.27
CA TRP A 105 -4.71 8.40 0.84
C TRP A 105 -6.01 8.61 0.09
N ARG A 106 -7.01 7.75 0.31
CA ARG A 106 -8.32 7.88 -0.33
C ARG A 106 -9.00 9.18 0.05
N LYS A 107 -9.00 9.56 1.33
CA LYS A 107 -9.58 10.83 1.80
C LYS A 107 -8.90 12.02 1.13
N ASN A 108 -7.57 12.06 1.11
CA ASN A 108 -6.81 13.15 0.50
C ASN A 108 -7.06 13.25 -1.01
N ALA A 109 -7.00 12.12 -1.71
CA ALA A 109 -7.24 12.04 -3.14
C ALA A 109 -8.66 12.51 -3.50
N VAL A 110 -9.69 12.01 -2.81
CA VAL A 110 -11.07 12.39 -3.09
C VAL A 110 -11.29 13.89 -2.86
N ILE A 111 -10.82 14.45 -1.74
CA ILE A 111 -10.98 15.89 -1.45
C ILE A 111 -10.29 16.74 -2.52
N LYS A 112 -9.06 16.38 -2.93
CA LYS A 112 -8.32 17.13 -3.94
C LYS A 112 -8.91 16.98 -5.34
N LEU A 113 -9.31 15.77 -5.73
CA LEU A 113 -9.98 15.54 -7.01
C LEU A 113 -11.33 16.28 -7.05
N GLN A 114 -12.09 16.27 -5.97
CA GLN A 114 -13.32 17.03 -5.86
C GLN A 114 -13.08 18.54 -5.99
N GLN A 115 -12.04 19.09 -5.35
CA GLN A 115 -11.64 20.49 -5.51
C GLN A 115 -11.29 20.82 -6.97
N TYR A 116 -10.57 19.94 -7.67
CA TYR A 116 -10.27 20.15 -9.10
C TYR A 116 -11.50 20.02 -9.99
N TYR A 117 -12.38 19.06 -9.72
CA TYR A 117 -13.59 18.82 -10.48
C TYR A 117 -14.57 20.01 -10.42
N PHE A 118 -14.71 20.65 -9.27
CA PHE A 118 -15.57 21.82 -9.11
C PHE A 118 -14.87 23.17 -9.37
N SER A 119 -13.55 23.17 -9.60
CA SER A 119 -12.81 24.37 -9.95
C SER A 119 -13.00 24.72 -11.43
N ASN A 120 -13.08 26.01 -11.76
CA ASN A 120 -13.09 26.53 -13.13
C ASN A 120 -14.11 25.88 -14.09
N HIS A 121 -15.28 25.47 -13.59
CA HIS A 121 -16.29 24.78 -14.38
C HIS A 121 -15.78 23.47 -15.03
N ALA A 122 -14.76 22.83 -14.44
CA ALA A 122 -14.22 21.57 -14.96
C ALA A 122 -15.30 20.49 -15.05
N TYR A 123 -16.23 20.41 -14.09
CA TYR A 123 -17.40 19.52 -14.17
C TYR A 123 -18.23 19.74 -15.45
N TYR A 124 -18.42 20.98 -15.89
CA TYR A 124 -19.17 21.30 -17.09
C TYR A 124 -18.36 20.97 -18.33
N ASN A 125 -17.07 21.29 -18.33
CA ASN A 125 -16.19 21.02 -19.46
C ASN A 125 -16.03 19.51 -19.69
N ILE A 126 -15.80 18.73 -18.64
CA ILE A 126 -15.61 17.27 -18.70
C ILE A 126 -16.92 16.56 -19.08
N ASN A 127 -18.07 17.01 -18.57
CA ASN A 127 -19.35 16.32 -18.82
C ASN A 127 -20.11 16.79 -20.06
N ASN A 128 -19.87 18.01 -20.57
CA ASN A 128 -20.70 18.62 -21.63
C ASN A 128 -19.92 19.14 -22.85
N ILE A 129 -18.63 19.45 -22.74
CA ILE A 129 -17.84 20.02 -23.85
C ILE A 129 -16.87 18.98 -24.42
N ASP A 130 -16.18 18.27 -23.53
CA ASP A 130 -15.12 17.32 -23.86
C ASP A 130 -15.41 16.01 -23.15
N ASP A 131 -16.41 15.27 -23.66
CA ASP A 131 -16.83 13.97 -23.11
C ASP A 131 -15.67 12.96 -23.07
N CYS A 132 -14.52 13.22 -23.72
CA CYS A 132 -13.34 12.33 -23.75
C CYS A 132 -13.67 10.87 -24.11
N GLY A 133 -14.84 10.60 -24.71
CA GLY A 133 -15.36 9.25 -24.95
C GLY A 133 -15.88 8.51 -23.70
N ILE A 134 -15.98 9.16 -22.55
CA ILE A 134 -16.64 8.64 -21.34
C ILE A 134 -18.11 9.06 -21.39
N ASP A 135 -18.93 8.19 -21.99
CA ASP A 135 -20.38 8.29 -21.90
C ASP A 135 -20.76 8.05 -20.43
N ASN A 136 -21.10 9.10 -19.70
CA ASN A 136 -21.63 8.96 -18.35
C ASN A 136 -22.96 8.20 -18.44
N PRO A 137 -23.20 7.12 -17.67
CA PRO A 137 -24.45 6.36 -17.74
C PRO A 137 -25.69 7.22 -17.43
#